data_AF-V4PSB1-F1
#
_entry.id   AF-V4PSB1-F1
#
_cell.length_a   1.000
_cell.length_b   1.000
_cell.length_c   1.000
_cell.angle_alpha   90.00
_cell.angle_beta   90.00
_cell.angle_gamma   90.00
#
_symmetry.space_group_name_H-M   'P 1'
#
loop_
_entity.id
_entity.type
_entity.pdbx_description
1 polymer ?
#
loop_
_entity_poly.entity_id
_entity_poly.type
_entity_poly.pdbx_seq_one_letter_code
_entity_poly.pdbx_strand_id
1 'polypeptide(L)'
;MSARSIIILSAAFAALIVPSFSAARQPAAEGATLTLAGQAAKADYVIDGAAWTCAGADCKANFVDDMPALRSCKRVVAETGAVTAFTWRGKALSAAEIQVCNTRAKA
;
A
#
# COMPACT_ATOMS: atom_id res chain seq x y z
N MET A 1 -58.01 -5.19 -57.51
CA MET A 1 -56.60 -4.89 -57.84
C MET A 1 -55.90 -4.57 -56.53
N SER A 2 -55.29 -5.59 -55.89
CA SER A 2 -54.82 -5.50 -54.51
C SER A 2 -53.34 -5.11 -54.40
N ALA A 3 -53.11 -4.08 -53.58
CA ALA A 3 -51.96 -3.72 -52.75
C ALA A 3 -50.55 -4.17 -53.18
N ARG A 4 -49.68 -3.19 -53.46
CA ARG A 4 -48.23 -3.36 -53.56
C ARG A 4 -47.50 -2.71 -52.38
N SER A 5 -46.99 -3.60 -51.54
CA SER A 5 -45.67 -3.59 -50.90
C SER A 5 -45.33 -2.48 -49.91
N ILE A 6 -45.44 -2.85 -48.64
CA ILE A 6 -44.82 -2.23 -47.47
C ILE A 6 -43.31 -2.51 -47.52
N ILE A 7 -42.46 -1.48 -47.48
CA ILE A 7 -41.02 -1.62 -47.20
C ILE A 7 -40.76 -0.94 -45.86
N ILE A 8 -40.51 -1.75 -44.83
CA ILE A 8 -40.08 -1.28 -43.50
C ILE A 8 -38.54 -1.28 -43.51
N LEU A 9 -37.93 -0.09 -43.49
CA LEU A 9 -36.50 0.05 -43.20
C LEU A 9 -36.30 -0.01 -41.69
N SER A 10 -35.86 -1.15 -41.18
CA SER A 10 -35.40 -1.31 -39.79
C SER A 10 -33.90 -0.97 -39.71
N ALA A 11 -33.59 0.23 -39.22
CA ALA A 11 -32.23 0.64 -38.89
C ALA A 11 -31.80 -0.02 -37.56
N ALA A 12 -30.91 -0.99 -37.63
CA ALA A 12 -30.31 -1.62 -36.45
C ALA A 12 -29.25 -0.69 -35.83
N PHE A 13 -29.59 -0.04 -34.70
CA PHE A 13 -28.62 0.66 -33.87
C PHE A 13 -27.91 -0.34 -32.95
N ALA A 14 -26.67 -0.70 -33.30
CA ALA A 14 -25.79 -1.46 -32.43
C ALA A 14 -25.23 -0.54 -31.32
N ALA A 15 -25.77 -0.65 -30.12
CA ALA A 15 -25.27 0.07 -28.95
C ALA A 15 -23.94 -0.56 -28.49
N LEU A 16 -22.82 0.10 -28.80
CA LEU A 16 -21.51 -0.22 -28.24
C LEU A 16 -21.48 0.22 -26.77
N ILE A 17 -21.72 -0.72 -25.86
CA ILE A 17 -21.44 -0.55 -24.43
C ILE A 17 -19.92 -0.60 -24.22
N VAL A 18 -19.30 0.57 -24.13
CA VAL A 18 -17.90 0.69 -23.70
C VAL A 18 -17.88 0.65 -22.17
N PRO A 19 -17.21 -0.32 -21.52
CA PRO A 19 -17.03 -0.29 -20.08
C PRO A 19 -16.12 0.88 -19.71
N SER A 20 -16.69 1.89 -19.07
CA SER A 20 -15.95 2.99 -18.48
C SER A 20 -15.18 2.46 -17.26
N PHE A 21 -13.88 2.18 -17.43
CA PHE A 21 -12.98 1.90 -16.31
C PHE A 21 -12.75 3.20 -15.54
N SER A 22 -13.63 3.49 -14.58
CA SER A 22 -13.38 4.50 -13.56
C SER A 22 -12.27 3.98 -12.65
N ALA A 23 -11.01 4.35 -12.94
CA ALA A 23 -9.91 4.16 -12.02
C ALA A 23 -10.18 5.02 -10.77
N ALA A 24 -10.75 4.40 -9.73
CA ALA A 24 -10.85 5.02 -8.42
C ALA A 24 -9.44 5.37 -7.97
N ARG A 25 -9.15 6.67 -7.79
CA ARG A 25 -7.89 7.13 -7.19
C ARG A 25 -7.90 6.66 -5.74
N GLN A 26 -7.19 5.57 -5.46
CA GLN A 26 -6.92 5.14 -4.10
C GLN A 26 -6.17 6.28 -3.40
N PRO A 27 -6.58 6.74 -2.20
CA PRO A 27 -5.84 7.75 -1.47
C PRO A 27 -4.39 7.31 -1.31
N ALA A 28 -3.45 8.26 -1.46
CA ALA A 28 -2.03 7.98 -1.27
C ALA A 28 -1.82 7.41 0.13
N ALA A 29 -1.07 6.32 0.24
CA ALA A 29 -0.75 5.76 1.55
C ALA A 29 0.18 6.73 2.30
N GLU A 30 -0.26 7.21 3.45
CA GLU A 30 0.51 8.13 4.31
C GLU A 30 1.14 7.43 5.51
N GLY A 31 0.74 6.18 5.77
CA GLY A 31 1.22 5.39 6.91
C GLY A 31 2.36 4.44 6.57
N ALA A 32 2.79 3.71 7.59
CA ALA A 32 3.80 2.66 7.50
C ALA A 32 3.41 1.45 8.36
N THR A 33 3.92 0.28 7.98
CA THR A 33 3.77 -0.96 8.74
C THR A 33 5.09 -1.72 8.78
N LEU A 34 5.31 -2.47 9.85
CA LEU A 34 6.43 -3.39 9.95
C LEU A 34 6.02 -4.63 10.73
N THR A 35 6.77 -5.71 10.52
CA THR A 35 6.70 -6.92 11.34
C THR A 35 8.09 -7.17 11.89
N LEU A 36 8.22 -7.21 13.22
CA LEU A 36 9.47 -7.48 13.92
C LEU A 36 9.87 -8.95 13.78
N ALA A 37 11.16 -9.23 13.85
CA ALA A 37 11.68 -10.61 13.91
C ALA A 37 11.38 -11.32 15.24
N GLY A 38 10.97 -10.55 16.26
CA GLY A 38 10.51 -11.03 17.57
C GLY A 38 9.34 -10.21 18.10
N GLN A 39 8.98 -10.40 19.36
CA GLN A 39 7.93 -9.59 20.00
C GLN A 39 8.40 -8.15 20.22
N ALA A 40 7.50 -7.18 20.06
CA ALA A 40 7.81 -5.78 20.36
C ALA A 40 8.14 -5.61 21.86
N ALA A 41 9.23 -4.90 22.16
CA ALA A 41 9.63 -4.62 23.55
C ALA A 41 8.68 -3.64 24.26
N LYS A 42 7.95 -2.82 23.49
CA LYS A 42 6.97 -1.83 23.95
C LYS A 42 5.75 -1.86 23.02
N ALA A 43 4.60 -1.49 23.57
CA ALA A 43 3.36 -1.36 22.79
C ALA A 43 3.37 -0.12 21.88
N ASP A 44 4.04 0.97 22.29
CA ASP A 44 4.06 2.22 21.56
C ASP A 44 5.47 2.80 21.43
N TYR A 45 5.75 3.42 20.28
CA TYR A 45 7.00 4.14 19.99
C TYR A 45 6.68 5.47 19.31
N VAL A 46 7.54 6.47 19.52
CA VAL A 46 7.57 7.67 18.67
C VAL A 46 8.92 7.69 17.97
N ILE A 47 8.89 7.53 16.65
CA ILE A 47 10.10 7.47 15.82
C ILE A 47 9.93 8.53 14.74
N ASP A 48 10.83 9.51 14.73
CA ASP A 48 10.81 10.61 13.77
C ASP A 48 9.51 11.42 13.77
N GLY A 49 8.88 11.55 14.95
CA GLY A 49 7.59 12.22 15.09
C GLY A 49 6.39 11.36 14.70
N ALA A 50 6.59 10.20 14.06
CA ALA A 50 5.52 9.25 13.80
C ALA A 50 5.18 8.43 15.06
N ALA A 51 3.89 8.34 15.37
CA ALA A 51 3.38 7.48 16.43
C ALA A 51 3.16 6.06 15.91
N TRP A 52 3.89 5.11 16.48
CA TRP A 52 3.81 3.69 16.18
C TRP A 52 3.10 2.95 17.31
N THR A 53 2.17 2.07 16.95
CA THR A 53 1.53 1.14 17.89
C THR A 53 1.73 -0.29 17.40
N CYS A 54 2.10 -1.18 18.32
CA CYS A 54 2.41 -2.57 18.09
C CYS A 54 1.39 -3.50 18.75
N ALA A 55 1.02 -4.57 18.04
CA ALA A 55 0.26 -5.69 18.55
C ALA A 55 1.09 -6.97 18.31
N GLY A 56 1.74 -7.47 19.37
CA GLY A 56 2.69 -8.58 19.26
C GLY A 56 3.96 -8.15 18.50
N ALA A 57 4.17 -8.70 17.30
CA ALA A 57 5.31 -8.36 16.43
C ALA A 57 4.95 -7.32 15.34
N ASP A 58 3.67 -7.08 15.08
CA ASP A 58 3.22 -6.19 14.02
C ASP A 58 3.03 -4.77 14.56
N CYS A 59 3.70 -3.80 13.94
CA CYS A 59 3.60 -2.40 14.30
C CYS A 59 3.13 -1.55 13.12
N LYS A 60 2.38 -0.50 13.41
CA LYS A 60 1.86 0.44 12.40
C LYS A 60 1.96 1.88 12.87
N ALA A 61 2.17 2.78 11.92
CA ALA A 61 2.02 4.22 12.07
C ALA A 61 1.04 4.72 11.01
N ASN A 62 0.04 5.51 11.43
CA ASN A 62 -0.98 6.02 10.52
C ASN A 62 -0.46 7.12 9.60
N PHE A 63 0.53 7.88 10.07
CA PHE A 63 1.16 8.96 9.33
C PHE A 63 2.67 8.90 9.53
N VAL A 64 3.41 9.05 8.44
CA VAL A 64 4.87 9.13 8.44
C VAL A 64 5.35 10.15 7.40
N ASP A 65 6.53 10.70 7.65
CA ASP A 65 7.16 11.67 6.75
C ASP A 65 7.42 11.09 5.35
N ASP A 66 7.51 11.97 4.35
CA ASP A 66 7.88 11.58 2.98
C ASP A 66 9.40 11.37 2.85
N MET A 67 9.89 10.24 3.34
CA MET A 67 11.28 9.81 3.21
C MET A 67 11.41 8.50 2.42
N PRO A 68 12.56 8.23 1.78
CA PRO A 68 12.78 6.97 1.08
C PRO A 68 12.64 5.75 2.02
N ALA A 69 11.83 4.77 1.62
CA ALA A 69 11.49 3.60 2.44
C ALA A 69 12.70 2.89 3.08
N LEU A 70 13.78 2.69 2.33
CA LEU A 70 14.99 2.04 2.86
C LEU A 70 15.71 2.89 3.92
N ARG A 71 15.69 4.21 3.77
CA ARG A 71 16.25 5.15 4.77
C ARG A 71 15.40 5.11 6.04
N SER A 72 14.08 5.16 5.90
CA SER A 72 13.14 5.11 7.02
C SER A 72 13.26 3.79 7.78
N CYS A 73 13.33 2.66 7.07
CA CYS A 73 13.53 1.36 7.68
C CYS A 73 14.77 1.34 8.58
N LYS A 74 15.93 1.81 8.08
CA LYS A 74 17.18 1.85 8.84
C LYS A 74 17.07 2.63 10.15
N ARG A 75 16.28 3.71 10.18
CA ARG A 75 16.03 4.48 11.40
C ARG A 75 15.10 3.74 12.35
N VAL A 76 14.03 3.15 11.83
CA VAL A 76 13.07 2.41 12.64
C VAL A 76 13.69 1.18 13.28
N VAL A 77 14.43 0.35 12.53
CA VAL A 77 15.07 -0.85 13.10
C VAL A 77 16.17 -0.52 14.11
N ALA A 78 16.81 0.64 13.97
CA ALA A 78 17.75 1.13 14.97
C ALA A 78 17.04 1.42 16.30
N GLU A 79 15.73 1.62 16.33
CA GLU A 79 14.98 1.81 17.57
C GLU A 79 14.24 0.56 18.05
N THR A 80 13.69 -0.22 17.13
CA THR A 80 12.79 -1.34 17.45
C THR A 80 13.42 -2.72 17.38
N GLY A 81 14.60 -2.84 16.75
CA GLY A 81 15.23 -4.12 16.41
C GLY A 81 14.90 -4.60 15.00
N ALA A 82 15.35 -5.81 14.66
CA ALA A 82 15.27 -6.36 13.31
C ALA A 82 13.81 -6.65 12.88
N VAL A 83 13.55 -6.48 11.58
CA VAL A 83 12.22 -6.70 10.96
C VAL A 83 12.26 -7.80 9.90
N THR A 84 11.13 -8.45 9.67
CA THR A 84 10.91 -9.42 8.58
C THR A 84 10.12 -8.82 7.42
N ALA A 85 9.33 -7.77 7.68
CA ALA A 85 8.60 -7.01 6.67
C ALA A 85 8.58 -5.52 7.02
N PHE A 86 8.57 -4.66 6.00
CA PHE A 86 8.50 -3.21 6.16
C PHE A 86 7.81 -2.56 4.95
N THR A 87 6.83 -1.70 5.21
CA THR A 87 6.13 -0.88 4.22
C THR A 87 6.16 0.58 4.65
N TRP A 88 6.49 1.47 3.72
CA TRP A 88 6.50 2.91 3.94
C TRP A 88 5.70 3.61 2.84
N ARG A 89 4.61 4.29 3.20
CA ARG A 89 3.77 5.03 2.25
C ARG A 89 3.38 4.21 1.02
N GLY A 90 2.99 2.96 1.25
CA GLY A 90 2.59 2.01 0.22
C GLY A 90 3.75 1.30 -0.50
N LYS A 91 5.00 1.69 -0.25
CA LYS A 91 6.19 0.98 -0.78
C LYS A 91 6.65 -0.10 0.20
N ALA A 92 6.48 -1.36 -0.17
CA ALA A 92 7.06 -2.50 0.52
C ALA A 92 8.55 -2.68 0.13
N LEU A 93 9.39 -3.02 1.11
CA LEU A 93 10.79 -3.37 0.85
C LEU A 93 10.93 -4.85 0.46
N SER A 94 11.84 -5.12 -0.48
CA SER A 94 12.23 -6.48 -0.85
C SER A 94 13.06 -7.15 0.25
N ALA A 95 13.20 -8.48 0.20
CA ALA A 95 14.00 -9.23 1.18
C ALA A 95 15.47 -8.76 1.24
N ALA A 96 16.08 -8.43 0.09
CA ALA A 96 17.44 -7.88 0.04
C ALA A 96 17.53 -6.50 0.71
N GLU A 97 16.53 -5.64 0.50
CA GLU A 97 16.45 -4.33 1.17
C GLU A 97 16.23 -4.47 2.68
N ILE A 98 15.42 -5.45 3.13
CA ILE A 98 15.23 -5.78 4.54
C ILE A 98 16.55 -6.23 5.17
N GLN A 99 17.32 -7.09 4.52
CA GLN A 99 18.64 -7.49 5.00
C GLN A 99 19.58 -6.28 5.16
N VAL A 100 19.63 -5.40 4.16
CA VAL A 100 20.42 -4.16 4.21
C VAL A 100 19.94 -3.25 5.35
N CYS A 101 18.64 -3.13 5.55
CA CYS A 101 18.05 -2.35 6.63
C CYS A 101 18.44 -2.87 8.01
N ASN A 102 18.27 -4.18 8.25
CA ASN A 102 18.53 -4.85 9.52
C ASN A 102 19.98 -4.79 9.98
N THR A 103 20.94 -4.42 9.11
CA THR A 103 22.33 -4.09 9.54
C THR A 103 22.41 -2.95 10.56
N ARG A 104 21.33 -2.16 10.70
CA ARG A 104 21.21 -1.08 11.70
C ARG A 104 20.40 -1.48 12.93
N ALA A 105 19.89 -2.71 12.99
CA ALA A 105 19.12 -3.15 14.13
C ALA A 105 19.97 -3.16 15.40
N LYS A 106 19.36 -2.77 16.53
CA LYS A 106 19.95 -3.05 17.84
C LYS A 106 20.03 -4.57 18.04
N ALA A 107 21.15 -5.04 18.57
CA ALA A 107 21.40 -6.46 18.88
C ALA A 107 20.71 -6.87 20.18
#